data_AF-A0A839Z8N6-F1
#
_entry.id   AF-A0A839Z8N6-F1
#
_cell.length_a   1.000
_cell.length_b   1.000
_cell.length_c   1.000
_cell.angle_alpha   90.00
_cell.angle_beta   90.00
_cell.angle_gamma   90.00
#
_symmetry.space_group_name_H-M   'P 1'
#
loop_
_entity.id
_entity.type
_entity.pdbx_description
1 polymer ?
#
loop_
_entity_poly.entity_id
_entity_poly.type
_entity_poly.pdbx_seq_one_letter_code
_entity_poly.pdbx_strand_id
1 'polypeptide(L)'
;MLLRRIVTILLVLPISLGLVMLAVANRQKVALVVDPFGGAWSIEAPLYLVVFAALIVGVVIGGVSVWLGQGRYRRAARRNEREARRARTQADELRAVVSAREGTTPARATGLPLAAVPSAPALADRRHAA
;
A
#
# COMPACT_ATOMS: atom_id res chain seq x y z
N MET A 1 -5.62 -11.46 10.63
CA MET A 1 -4.80 -11.32 11.85
C MET A 1 -4.27 -12.67 12.36
N LEU A 2 -5.05 -13.75 12.34
CA LEU A 2 -4.64 -15.08 12.83
C LEU A 2 -3.47 -15.69 12.03
N LEU A 3 -3.50 -15.65 10.68
CA LEU A 3 -2.44 -16.24 9.84
C LEU A 3 -1.05 -15.65 10.13
N ARG A 4 -0.94 -14.32 10.23
CA ARG A 4 0.31 -13.64 10.62
C ARG A 4 0.81 -14.10 11.98
N ARG A 5 -0.09 -14.28 12.95
CA ARG A 5 0.26 -14.71 14.31
C ARG A 5 0.72 -16.17 14.33
N ILE A 6 0.08 -17.04 13.55
CA ILE A 6 0.45 -18.45 13.41
C ILE A 6 1.84 -18.57 12.77
N VAL A 7 2.11 -17.86 11.67
CA VAL A 7 3.45 -17.88 11.03
C VAL A 7 4.52 -17.36 11.99
N THR A 8 4.22 -16.30 12.73
CA THR A 8 5.16 -15.77 13.74
C THR A 8 5.43 -16.78 14.84
N ILE A 9 4.41 -17.45 15.37
CA ILE A 9 4.58 -18.48 16.40
C ILE A 9 5.35 -19.67 15.84
N LEU A 10 5.02 -20.13 14.64
CA LEU A 10 5.68 -21.27 14.00
C LEU A 10 7.18 -21.00 13.74
N LEU A 11 7.55 -19.74 13.50
CA LEU A 11 8.94 -19.35 13.32
C LEU A 11 9.64 -19.10 14.67
N VAL A 12 9.03 -18.33 15.57
CA VAL A 12 9.65 -17.87 16.82
C VAL A 12 9.78 -19.00 17.83
N LEU A 13 8.79 -19.89 17.93
CA LEU A 13 8.74 -20.96 18.92
C LEU A 13 9.94 -21.93 18.80
N PRO A 14 10.21 -22.56 17.64
CA PRO A 14 11.35 -23.48 17.52
C PRO A 14 12.70 -22.77 17.68
N ILE A 15 12.84 -21.54 17.15
CA ILE A 15 14.06 -20.74 17.31
C ILE A 15 14.30 -20.46 18.80
N SER A 16 13.26 -20.05 19.54
CA SER A 16 13.37 -19.76 20.97
C SER A 16 13.72 -21.01 21.77
N LEU A 17 13.10 -22.14 21.45
CA LEU A 17 13.41 -23.41 22.11
C LEU A 17 14.87 -23.83 21.89
N GLY A 18 15.36 -23.73 20.64
CA GLY A 18 16.77 -23.99 20.33
C GLY A 18 17.72 -23.07 21.08
N LEU A 19 17.35 -21.79 21.23
CA LEU A 19 18.12 -20.81 22.00
C LEU A 19 18.22 -21.17 23.48
N VAL A 20 17.11 -21.57 24.10
CA VAL A 20 17.08 -22.03 25.49
C VAL A 20 17.93 -23.29 25.66
N MET A 21 17.82 -24.22 24.72
CA MET A 21 18.60 -25.46 24.74
C MET A 21 20.10 -25.20 24.60
N LEU A 22 20.50 -24.26 23.72
CA LEU A 22 21.86 -23.77 23.61
C LEU A 22 22.34 -23.14 24.93
N ALA A 23 21.50 -22.35 25.59
CA ALA A 23 21.82 -21.69 26.86
C ALA A 23 22.03 -22.66 28.02
N VAL A 24 21.18 -23.68 28.12
CA VAL A 24 21.30 -24.70 29.17
C VAL A 24 22.51 -25.59 28.92
N ALA A 25 22.75 -25.99 27.66
CA ALA A 25 23.89 -26.85 27.30
C ALA A 25 25.23 -26.12 27.40
N ASN A 26 25.29 -24.83 27.04
CA ASN A 26 26.52 -24.03 26.98
C ASN A 26 26.56 -22.99 28.11
N ARG A 27 26.32 -23.43 29.35
CA ARG A 27 26.48 -22.58 30.55
C ARG A 27 27.94 -22.27 30.89
N GLN A 28 28.87 -23.04 30.34
CA GLN A 28 30.30 -22.92 30.58
C GLN A 28 30.85 -21.73 29.79
N LYS A 29 31.87 -21.06 30.34
CA LYS A 29 32.60 -20.01 29.61
C LYS A 29 33.47 -20.68 28.55
N VAL A 30 33.30 -20.28 27.30
CA VAL A 30 34.11 -20.75 26.18
C VAL A 30 34.90 -19.55 25.67
N ALA A 31 36.19 -19.74 25.38
CA ALA A 31 37.01 -18.73 24.75
C ALA A 31 36.53 -18.55 23.31
N LEU A 32 35.90 -17.41 23.03
CA LEU A 32 35.45 -17.04 21.70
C LEU A 32 36.50 -16.12 21.08
N VAL A 33 37.17 -16.60 20.03
CA VAL A 33 38.08 -15.78 19.23
C VAL A 33 37.29 -15.18 18.08
N VAL A 34 37.14 -13.85 18.09
CA VAL A 34 36.50 -13.10 17.03
C VAL A 34 37.58 -12.37 16.26
N ASP A 35 37.66 -12.63 14.96
CA ASP A 35 38.57 -11.91 14.06
C ASP A 35 37.78 -11.23 12.94
N PRO A 36 37.35 -9.96 13.14
CA PRO A 36 36.56 -9.26 12.14
C PRO A 36 37.41 -8.70 10.99
N PHE A 37 38.71 -8.42 11.18
CA PHE A 37 39.57 -7.72 10.21
C PHE A 37 41.09 -8.03 10.30
N GLY A 38 41.50 -9.16 10.86
CA GLY A 38 42.91 -9.56 11.08
C GLY A 38 43.47 -9.24 12.48
N GLY A 39 42.61 -8.92 13.43
CA GLY A 39 42.95 -8.61 14.83
C GLY A 39 42.17 -9.54 15.75
N ALA A 40 42.76 -10.68 16.10
CA ALA A 40 42.11 -11.68 16.93
C ALA A 40 41.82 -11.12 18.33
N TRP A 41 40.55 -10.96 18.67
CA TRP A 41 40.09 -10.63 20.03
C TRP A 41 39.50 -11.88 20.68
N SER A 42 40.06 -12.27 21.82
CA SER A 42 39.55 -13.40 22.60
C SER A 42 38.67 -12.88 23.74
N ILE A 43 37.41 -13.34 23.78
CA ILE A 43 36.46 -13.02 24.83
C ILE A 43 36.01 -14.33 25.47
N GLU A 44 36.20 -14.46 26.78
CA GLU A 44 35.64 -15.56 27.53
C GLU A 44 34.22 -15.23 27.96
N ALA A 45 33.25 -15.77 27.23
CA ALA A 45 31.84 -15.63 27.55
C ALA A 45 31.11 -16.96 27.31
N PRO A 46 30.03 -17.24 28.05
CA PRO A 46 29.13 -18.32 27.68
C PRO A 46 28.53 -18.07 26.30
N LEU A 47 28.52 -19.08 25.44
CA LEU A 47 28.11 -18.95 24.03
C LEU A 47 26.69 -18.39 23.86
N TYR A 48 25.80 -18.70 24.79
CA TYR A 48 24.43 -18.20 24.75
C TYR A 48 24.38 -16.67 24.78
N LEU A 49 25.24 -16.03 25.57
CA LEU A 49 25.25 -14.58 25.72
C LEU A 49 25.58 -13.90 24.38
N VAL A 50 26.55 -14.47 23.66
CA VAL A 50 26.99 -14.01 22.35
C VAL A 50 25.87 -14.15 21.33
N VAL A 51 25.21 -15.31 21.28
CA VAL A 51 24.10 -15.56 20.35
C VAL A 51 22.93 -14.63 20.65
N PHE A 52 22.54 -14.46 21.91
CA PHE A 52 21.48 -13.53 22.31
C PHE A 52 21.83 -12.09 21.92
N ALA A 53 23.06 -11.64 22.18
CA ALA A 53 23.50 -10.30 21.80
C ALA A 53 23.42 -10.09 20.28
N ALA A 54 23.91 -11.04 19.48
CA ALA A 54 23.81 -10.97 18.01
C ALA A 54 22.35 -10.93 17.54
N LEU A 55 21.46 -11.69 18.18
CA LEU A 55 20.02 -11.71 17.87
C LEU A 55 19.37 -10.37 18.20
N ILE A 56 19.66 -9.79 19.36
CA ILE A 56 19.16 -8.45 19.75
C ILE A 56 19.62 -7.41 18.73
N VAL A 57 20.91 -7.41 18.38
CA VAL A 57 21.45 -6.50 17.35
C VAL A 57 20.72 -6.69 16.02
N GLY A 58 20.53 -7.92 15.56
CA GLY A 58 19.77 -8.22 14.35
C GLY A 58 18.33 -7.72 14.39
N VAL A 59 17.62 -7.91 15.51
CA VAL A 59 16.24 -7.42 15.70
C VAL A 59 16.18 -5.90 15.70
N VAL A 60 17.12 -5.23 16.37
CA VAL A 60 17.21 -3.76 16.37
C VAL A 60 17.43 -3.25 14.96
N ILE A 61 18.40 -3.80 14.22
CA ILE A 61 18.68 -3.40 12.84
C ILE A 61 17.47 -3.66 11.94
N GLY A 62 16.84 -4.83 12.06
CA GLY A 62 15.62 -5.16 11.31
C GLY A 62 14.46 -4.23 11.63
N GLY A 63 14.25 -3.92 12.90
CA GLY A 63 13.23 -2.99 13.37
C GLY A 63 13.46 -1.57 12.86
N VAL A 64 14.70 -1.06 12.94
CA VAL A 64 15.10 0.23 12.39
C VAL A 64 14.90 0.26 10.88
N SER A 65 15.27 -0.80 10.16
CA SER A 65 15.10 -0.91 8.70
C SER A 65 13.62 -0.83 8.30
N VAL A 66 12.73 -1.52 9.04
CA VAL A 66 11.28 -1.43 8.83
C VAL A 66 10.76 -0.04 9.17
N TRP A 67 11.22 0.58 10.26
CA TRP A 67 10.80 1.91 10.68
C TRP A 67 11.17 2.99 9.64
N LEU A 68 12.40 2.96 9.13
CA LEU A 68 12.85 3.82 8.04
C LEU A 68 12.03 3.56 6.76
N GLY A 69 11.72 2.29 6.46
CA GLY A 69 10.86 1.90 5.34
C GLY A 69 9.41 2.37 5.46
N GLN A 70 8.88 2.54 6.67
CA GLN A 70 7.52 3.02 6.93
C GLN A 70 7.43 4.55 6.97
N GLY A 71 8.52 5.26 7.25
CA GLY A 71 8.56 6.73 7.31
C GLY A 71 8.15 7.42 5.99
N ARG A 72 8.53 6.84 4.83
CA ARG A 72 8.16 7.36 3.51
C ARG A 72 6.64 7.29 3.22
N TYR A 73 5.93 6.30 3.76
CA TYR A 73 4.48 6.15 3.57
C TYR A 73 3.68 7.24 4.30
N ARG A 74 4.18 7.76 5.42
CA ARG A 74 3.52 8.86 6.15
C ARG A 74 3.49 10.17 5.34
N ARG A 75 4.45 10.39 4.43
CA ARG A 75 4.44 11.55 3.52
C ARG A 75 3.56 11.30 2.30
N ALA A 76 3.55 10.09 1.76
CA ALA A 76 2.70 9.71 0.63
C ALA A 76 1.21 9.78 0.98
N ALA A 77 0.80 9.33 2.17
CA ALA A 77 -0.60 9.39 2.61
C ALA A 77 -1.14 10.82 2.66
N ARG A 78 -0.34 11.78 3.18
CA ARG A 78 -0.73 13.20 3.23
C ARG A 78 -0.80 13.86 1.86
N ARG A 79 0.05 13.44 0.92
CA ARG A 79 0.04 13.94 -0.45
C ARG A 79 -1.17 13.43 -1.22
N ASN A 80 -1.49 12.14 -1.04
CA ASN A 80 -2.66 11.50 -1.64
C ASN A 80 -3.99 12.09 -1.11
N GLU A 81 -4.08 12.43 0.18
CA GLU A 81 -5.24 13.15 0.75
C GLU A 81 -5.45 14.54 0.13
N ARG A 82 -4.37 15.28 -0.12
CA ARG A 82 -4.44 16.62 -0.73
C ARG A 82 -4.87 16.55 -2.19
N GLU A 83 -4.34 15.59 -2.94
CA GLU A 83 -4.72 15.34 -4.33
C GLU A 83 -6.18 14.88 -4.44
N ALA A 84 -6.63 13.97 -3.56
CA ALA A 84 -8.02 13.55 -3.49
C ALA A 84 -8.98 14.69 -3.12
N ARG A 85 -8.61 15.57 -2.18
CA ARG A 85 -9.41 16.76 -1.86
C ARG A 85 -9.52 17.71 -3.05
N ARG A 86 -8.42 18.00 -3.75
CA ARG A 86 -8.42 18.86 -4.94
C ARG A 86 -9.30 18.30 -6.05
N ALA A 87 -9.22 16.99 -6.31
CA ALA A 87 -10.07 16.33 -7.29
C ALA A 87 -11.57 16.41 -6.93
N ARG A 88 -11.91 16.27 -5.65
CA ARG A 88 -13.30 16.43 -5.17
C ARG A 88 -13.80 17.87 -5.35
N THR A 89 -13.00 18.87 -4.99
CA THR A 89 -13.39 20.28 -5.15
C THR A 89 -13.64 20.64 -6.62
N GLN A 90 -12.78 20.17 -7.53
CA GLN A 90 -12.98 20.40 -8.97
C GLN A 90 -14.23 19.68 -9.50
N ALA A 91 -14.52 18.47 -9.02
CA ALA A 91 -15.73 17.75 -9.39
C ALA A 91 -17.00 18.46 -8.88
N ASP A 92 -16.97 19.01 -7.67
CA ASP A 92 -18.10 19.75 -7.09
C ASP A 92 -18.30 21.10 -7.79
N GLU A 93 -17.24 21.81 -8.16
CA GLU A 93 -17.31 23.04 -8.98
C GLU A 93 -17.91 22.76 -10.36
N LEU A 94 -17.44 21.72 -11.05
CA LEU A 94 -17.99 21.32 -12.35
C LEU A 94 -19.47 20.93 -12.24
N ARG A 95 -19.86 20.18 -11.20
CA ARG A 95 -21.26 19.85 -10.93
C ARG A 95 -22.10 21.09 -10.68
N ALA A 96 -21.62 22.05 -9.88
CA ALA A 96 -22.32 23.30 -9.62
C ALA A 96 -22.52 24.12 -10.90
N VAL A 97 -21.53 24.18 -11.79
CA VAL A 97 -21.64 24.85 -13.09
C VAL A 97 -22.66 24.17 -14.00
N VAL A 98 -22.69 22.84 -14.04
CA VAL A 98 -23.68 22.08 -14.82
C VAL A 98 -25.10 22.30 -14.28
N SER A 99 -25.30 22.18 -12.97
CA SER A 99 -26.60 22.39 -12.34
C SER A 99 -27.10 23.84 -12.46
N ALA A 100 -26.20 24.83 -12.42
CA ALA A 100 -26.55 26.23 -12.70
C ALA A 100 -26.98 26.44 -14.16
N ARG A 101 -26.34 25.74 -15.11
CA ARG A 101 -26.71 25.79 -16.54
C ARG A 101 -28.08 25.16 -16.80
N GLU A 102 -28.39 24.06 -16.11
CA GLU A 102 -29.71 23.40 -16.19
C GLU A 102 -30.81 24.26 -15.56
N GLY A 103 -30.53 24.91 -14.42
CA GLY A 103 -31.46 25.84 -13.75
C GLY A 103 -31.66 27.17 -14.48
N THR A 104 -30.76 27.54 -15.39
CA THR A 104 -30.88 28.76 -16.22
C THR A 104 -31.35 28.41 -17.65
N THR A 105 -32.19 27.39 -17.81
CA THR A 105 -33.00 27.28 -19.04
C THR A 105 -34.05 28.38 -18.98
N PRO A 106 -33.95 29.45 -19.80
CA PRO A 106 -35.07 30.36 -19.93
C PRO A 106 -36.19 29.55 -20.59
N ALA A 107 -37.36 29.55 -19.97
CA ALA A 107 -38.61 29.32 -20.65
C ALA A 107 -38.76 30.36 -21.77
N ARG A 108 -38.04 30.18 -22.88
CA ARG A 108 -38.32 30.87 -24.14
C ARG A 108 -39.50 30.14 -24.75
N ALA A 109 -40.67 30.61 -24.36
CA ALA A 109 -41.87 30.48 -25.16
C ALA A 109 -41.53 30.88 -26.61
N THR A 110 -41.70 29.93 -27.52
CA THR A 110 -42.15 30.26 -28.87
C THR A 110 -43.21 29.22 -29.21
N GLY A 111 -44.45 29.54 -28.86
CA GLY A 111 -45.59 28.97 -29.57
C GLY A 111 -45.53 29.45 -31.02
N LEU A 112 -45.55 28.51 -31.96
CA LEU A 112 -46.18 28.65 -33.26
C LEU A 112 -46.56 27.23 -33.75
N PRO A 113 -47.67 27.12 -34.49
CA PRO A 113 -48.54 25.95 -34.50
C PRO A 113 -48.03 24.85 -35.43
N LEU A 114 -48.65 23.67 -35.29
CA LEU A 114 -48.70 22.61 -36.29
C LEU A 114 -48.56 23.17 -37.72
N ALA A 115 -47.40 23.00 -38.34
CA ALA A 115 -47.24 23.17 -39.78
C ALA A 115 -46.32 22.07 -40.30
N ALA A 116 -46.96 21.10 -40.93
CA ALA A 116 -46.44 20.21 -41.96
C ALA A 116 -45.15 19.46 -41.63
N VAL A 117 -45.30 18.23 -41.13
CA VAL A 117 -44.39 17.14 -41.48
C VAL A 117 -44.48 16.96 -43.01
N PRO A 118 -43.43 17.22 -43.81
CA PRO A 118 -43.41 16.73 -45.17
C PRO A 118 -43.22 15.21 -45.11
N SER A 119 -44.26 14.49 -45.52
CA SER A 119 -44.25 13.06 -45.79
C SER A 119 -43.03 12.68 -46.63
N ALA A 120 -42.20 11.79 -46.10
CA ALA A 120 -41.12 11.15 -46.83
C ALA A 120 -41.69 10.47 -48.10
N PRO A 121 -41.12 10.70 -49.29
CA PRO A 121 -41.51 9.91 -50.46
C PRO A 121 -40.99 8.49 -50.28
N ALA A 122 -41.91 7.54 -50.46
CA ALA A 122 -41.65 6.12 -50.56
C ALA A 122 -40.52 5.87 -51.59
N LEU A 123 -39.37 5.40 -51.09
CA LEU A 123 -38.34 4.77 -51.90
C LEU A 123 -38.84 3.38 -52.30
N ALA A 124 -39.78 3.38 -53.24
CA ALA A 124 -40.09 2.25 -54.07
C ALA A 124 -38.89 1.99 -55.00
N ASP A 125 -38.53 0.71 -55.05
CA ASP A 125 -38.08 0.01 -56.24
C ASP A 125 -36.80 0.48 -56.95
N ARG A 126 -35.68 -0.16 -56.59
CA ARG A 126 -34.49 -0.29 -57.43
C ARG A 126 -33.97 -1.72 -57.40
N ARG A 127 -34.85 -2.68 -57.72
CA ARG A 127 -34.44 -4.07 -57.93
C ARG A 127 -34.84 -4.62 -59.29
N HIS A 128 -34.88 -3.80 -60.34
CA HIS A 128 -34.86 -4.30 -61.73
C HIS A 128 -34.20 -3.28 -62.67
N ALA A 129 -32.91 -3.47 -62.99
CA ALA A 129 -32.31 -3.09 -64.27
C ALA A 129 -30.85 -3.57 -64.35
N ALA A 130 -30.59 -4.42 -65.36
CA ALA A 130 -29.32 -4.87 -65.93
C ALA A 130 -28.48 -5.88 -65.12
#